data_AF-A0A0Q5EE20-F1
#
_entry.id   AF-A0A0Q5EE20-F1
#
_cell.length_a   1.000
_cell.length_b   1.000
_cell.length_c   1.000
_cell.angle_alpha   90.00
_cell.angle_beta   90.00
_cell.angle_gamma   90.00
#
_symmetry.space_group_name_H-M   'P 1'
#
loop_
_entity.id
_entity.type
_entity.pdbx_description
1 polymer ?
#
loop_
_entity_poly.entity_id
_entity_poly.type
_entity_poly.pdbx_seq_one_letter_code
_entity_poly.pdbx_strand_id
1 'polypeptide(L)'
;MKTLLTDLREDVVRLVTGEIALFKAEMTKKAKDLGIGAGLLVAALVLVLFGFGTLIAAAVLGLATVLPAWLAALIVGVVLILVAVILALVGVKKLKAGAKPVPERSVEALTGDHVADQPHHDSKHDRKEAAA
;
A
#
# COMPACT_ATOMS: atom_id res chain seq x y z
N MET A 1 -20.77 48.89 3.37
CA MET A 1 -21.14 47.47 3.57
C MET A 1 -20.79 46.59 2.38
N LYS A 2 -21.15 46.96 1.14
CA LYS A 2 -20.90 46.12 -0.05
C LYS A 2 -19.41 45.83 -0.35
N THR A 3 -18.50 46.71 0.03
CA THR A 3 -17.05 46.57 -0.20
C THR A 3 -16.40 45.47 0.64
N LEU A 4 -16.72 45.37 1.94
CA LEU A 4 -16.13 44.36 2.84
C LEU A 4 -16.48 42.91 2.46
N LEU A 5 -17.68 42.70 1.91
CA LEU A 5 -18.10 41.39 1.41
C LEU A 5 -17.36 41.00 0.13
N THR A 6 -16.98 41.97 -0.69
CA THR A 6 -16.17 41.72 -1.89
C THR A 6 -14.74 41.37 -1.48
N ASP A 7 -14.15 42.13 -0.56
CA ASP A 7 -12.77 41.90 -0.09
C ASP A 7 -12.63 40.52 0.60
N LEU A 8 -13.57 40.14 1.47
CA LEU A 8 -13.56 38.83 2.13
C LEU A 8 -13.70 37.66 1.14
N ARG A 9 -14.50 37.84 0.07
CA ARG A 9 -14.62 36.82 -0.99
C ARG A 9 -13.31 36.67 -1.75
N GLU A 10 -12.64 37.77 -2.01
CA GLU A 10 -11.37 37.80 -2.74
C GLU A 10 -10.24 37.15 -1.93
N ASP A 11 -10.20 37.39 -0.62
CA ASP A 11 -9.25 36.74 0.29
C ASP A 11 -9.47 35.22 0.40
N VAL A 12 -10.73 34.77 0.48
CA VAL A 12 -11.06 33.33 0.49
C VAL A 12 -10.63 32.67 -0.83
N VAL A 13 -10.88 33.31 -1.97
CA VAL A 13 -10.46 32.80 -3.28
C VAL A 13 -8.94 32.72 -3.39
N ARG A 14 -8.22 33.73 -2.89
CA ARG A 14 -6.76 33.76 -2.85
C ARG A 14 -6.17 32.68 -1.95
N LEU A 15 -6.77 32.44 -0.79
CA LEU A 15 -6.32 31.39 0.13
C LEU A 15 -6.49 30.00 -0.49
N VAL A 16 -7.68 29.70 -1.02
CA VAL A 16 -7.97 28.41 -1.65
C VAL A 16 -7.05 28.15 -2.86
N THR A 17 -6.86 29.15 -3.73
CA THR A 17 -5.95 29.00 -4.87
C THR A 17 -4.49 28.87 -4.46
N GLY A 18 -4.08 29.55 -3.39
CA GLY A 18 -2.74 29.41 -2.80
C GLY A 18 -2.49 28.02 -2.23
N GLU A 19 -3.45 27.47 -1.49
CA GLU A 19 -3.33 26.14 -0.86
C GLU A 19 -3.38 25.01 -1.90
N ILE A 20 -4.18 25.16 -2.96
CA ILE A 20 -4.14 24.28 -4.14
C ILE A 20 -2.79 24.36 -4.85
N ALA A 21 -2.23 25.56 -5.03
CA ALA A 21 -0.93 25.74 -5.67
C ALA A 21 0.20 25.11 -4.84
N LEU A 22 0.15 25.27 -3.52
CA LEU A 22 1.09 24.66 -2.58
C LEU A 22 0.98 23.13 -2.62
N PHE A 23 -0.23 22.59 -2.51
CA PHE A 23 -0.49 21.15 -2.61
C PHE A 23 0.01 20.59 -3.94
N LYS A 24 -0.23 21.29 -5.05
CA LYS A 24 0.26 20.89 -6.37
C LYS A 24 1.78 20.89 -6.43
N ALA A 25 2.45 21.88 -5.84
CA ALA A 25 3.91 21.94 -5.78
C ALA A 25 4.48 20.78 -4.94
N GLU A 26 3.89 20.49 -3.78
CA GLU A 26 4.31 19.38 -2.92
C GLU A 26 4.05 18.02 -3.57
N MET A 27 2.88 17.83 -4.19
CA MET A 27 2.55 16.64 -4.96
C MET A 27 3.50 16.43 -6.14
N THR A 28 3.85 17.48 -6.87
CA THR A 28 4.81 17.39 -7.97
C THR A 28 6.19 16.96 -7.47
N LYS A 29 6.63 17.51 -6.34
CA LYS A 29 7.89 17.11 -5.71
C LYS A 29 7.86 15.63 -5.29
N LYS A 30 6.82 15.21 -4.56
CA LYS A 30 6.64 13.80 -4.14
C LYS A 30 6.55 12.86 -5.34
N ALA A 31 5.83 13.25 -6.40
CA ALA A 31 5.71 12.47 -7.63
C ALA A 31 7.04 12.34 -8.36
N LYS A 32 7.86 13.40 -8.40
CA LYS A 32 9.21 13.36 -8.98
C LYS A 32 10.11 12.42 -8.19
N ASP A 33 10.14 12.54 -6.87
CA ASP A 33 10.98 11.71 -6.02
C ASP A 33 10.56 10.22 -6.11
N LEU A 34 9.25 9.95 -6.09
CA LEU A 34 8.72 8.61 -6.32
C LEU A 34 9.04 8.09 -7.73
N GLY A 35 8.95 8.94 -8.75
CA GLY A 35 9.25 8.61 -10.14
C GLY A 35 10.72 8.25 -10.35
N ILE A 36 11.65 9.00 -9.73
CA ILE A 36 13.08 8.68 -9.74
C ILE A 36 13.32 7.37 -9.00
N GLY A 37 12.73 7.18 -7.81
CA GLY A 37 12.85 5.94 -7.05
C GLY A 37 12.35 4.72 -7.83
N ALA A 38 11.17 4.81 -8.44
CA ALA A 38 10.61 3.76 -9.28
C ALA A 38 11.50 3.49 -10.51
N GLY A 39 12.00 4.54 -11.17
CA GLY A 39 12.93 4.42 -12.30
C GLY A 39 14.22 3.70 -11.93
N LEU A 40 14.81 4.04 -10.78
CA LEU A 40 16.01 3.37 -10.25
C LEU A 40 15.74 1.89 -9.92
N LEU A 41 14.58 1.57 -9.33
CA LEU A 41 14.21 0.17 -9.07
C LEU A 41 14.05 -0.63 -10.37
N VAL A 42 13.41 -0.07 -11.39
CA VAL A 42 13.31 -0.73 -12.71
C VAL A 42 14.70 -0.95 -13.31
N ALA A 43 15.58 0.06 -13.28
CA ALA A 43 16.94 -0.07 -13.77
C ALA A 43 17.74 -1.14 -13.01
N ALA A 44 17.61 -1.17 -11.68
CA ALA A 44 18.24 -2.18 -10.83
C ALA A 44 17.73 -3.59 -11.15
N LEU A 45 16.42 -3.77 -11.32
CA LEU A 45 15.83 -5.06 -11.72
C LEU A 45 16.35 -5.54 -13.08
N VAL A 46 16.51 -4.64 -14.05
CA VAL A 46 17.10 -4.96 -15.36
C VAL A 46 18.55 -5.42 -15.19
N LEU A 47 19.37 -4.70 -14.42
CA LEU A 47 20.75 -5.10 -14.17
C LEU A 47 20.86 -6.43 -13.43
N VAL A 48 20.01 -6.66 -12.43
CA VAL A 48 19.93 -7.95 -11.72
C VAL A 48 19.53 -9.08 -12.68
N LEU A 49 18.58 -8.83 -13.60
CA LEU A 49 18.18 -9.83 -14.60
C LEU A 49 19.35 -10.21 -15.52
N PHE A 50 20.08 -9.23 -16.07
CA PHE A 50 21.25 -9.49 -16.91
C PHE A 50 22.41 -10.12 -16.14
N GLY A 51 22.65 -9.66 -14.91
CA GLY A 51 23.66 -10.23 -14.03
C GLY A 51 23.36 -11.68 -13.69
N PHE A 52 22.10 -11.99 -13.36
CA PHE A 52 21.65 -13.35 -13.10
C PHE A 52 21.81 -14.25 -14.34
N GLY A 53 21.43 -13.77 -15.52
CA GLY A 53 21.67 -14.49 -16.79
C GLY A 53 23.15 -14.77 -17.04
N THR A 54 24.02 -13.79 -16.76
CA THR A 54 25.48 -13.95 -16.86
C THR A 54 26.02 -15.00 -15.87
N LEU A 55 25.51 -15.02 -14.63
CA LEU A 55 25.89 -16.03 -13.65
C LEU A 55 25.44 -17.43 -14.05
N ILE A 56 24.24 -17.57 -14.63
CA ILE A 56 23.78 -18.84 -15.19
C ILE A 56 24.71 -19.28 -16.32
N ALA A 57 25.05 -18.38 -17.25
CA ALA A 57 25.99 -18.69 -18.33
C ALA A 57 27.37 -19.10 -17.79
N ALA A 58 27.88 -18.40 -16.78
CA ALA A 58 29.13 -18.74 -16.11
C ALA A 58 29.08 -20.12 -15.45
N ALA A 59 27.96 -20.48 -14.79
CA ALA A 59 27.77 -21.81 -14.22
C ALA A 59 27.77 -22.90 -15.29
N VAL A 60 27.06 -22.68 -16.41
CA VAL A 60 27.03 -23.61 -17.55
C VAL A 60 28.42 -23.78 -18.15
N LEU A 61 29.12 -22.68 -18.45
CA LEU A 61 30.47 -22.71 -19.03
C LEU A 61 31.48 -23.34 -18.08
N GLY A 62 31.38 -23.06 -16.77
CA GLY A 62 32.22 -23.67 -15.74
C GLY A 62 32.03 -25.18 -15.69
N LEU A 63 30.79 -25.67 -15.67
CA LEU A 63 30.51 -27.12 -15.72
C LEU A 63 30.94 -27.72 -17.06
N ALA A 64 30.81 -26.98 -18.15
CA ALA A 64 31.20 -27.43 -19.49
C ALA A 64 32.72 -27.69 -19.64
N THR A 65 33.54 -27.27 -18.67
CA THR A 65 34.98 -27.61 -18.65
C THR A 65 35.25 -29.09 -18.36
N VAL A 66 34.30 -29.78 -17.72
CA VAL A 66 34.45 -31.19 -17.31
C VAL A 66 33.43 -32.14 -17.95
N LEU A 67 32.38 -31.61 -18.59
CA LEU A 67 31.34 -32.40 -19.27
C LEU A 67 30.77 -31.66 -20.50
N PRO A 68 30.06 -32.32 -21.44
CA PRO A 68 29.56 -31.67 -22.65
C PRO A 68 28.62 -30.49 -22.36
N ALA A 69 28.76 -29.39 -23.11
CA ALA A 69 28.02 -28.15 -22.86
C ALA A 69 26.49 -28.32 -22.80
N TRP A 70 25.92 -29.22 -23.62
CA TRP A 70 24.48 -29.51 -23.62
C TRP A 70 24.02 -30.13 -22.28
N LEU A 71 24.83 -31.01 -21.69
CA LEU A 71 24.52 -31.66 -20.42
C LEU A 71 24.70 -30.69 -19.25
N ALA A 72 25.70 -29.80 -19.32
CA ALA A 72 25.89 -28.72 -18.35
C ALA A 72 24.66 -27.79 -18.30
N ALA A 73 24.18 -27.37 -19.47
CA ALA A 73 22.99 -26.55 -19.59
C ALA A 73 21.74 -27.24 -19.01
N LEU A 74 21.57 -28.54 -19.24
CA LEU A 74 20.45 -29.30 -18.66
C LEU A 74 20.53 -29.39 -17.14
N ILE A 75 21.70 -29.67 -16.56
CA ILE A 75 21.88 -29.75 -15.10
C ILE A 75 21.54 -28.42 -14.45
N VAL A 76 22.13 -27.32 -14.95
CA VAL A 76 21.86 -25.98 -14.41
C VAL A 76 20.38 -25.62 -14.59
N GLY A 77 19.79 -25.94 -15.75
CA GLY A 77 18.36 -25.72 -16.02
C GLY A 77 17.45 -26.43 -15.03
N VAL A 78 17.71 -27.70 -14.73
CA VAL A 78 16.93 -28.47 -13.75
C VAL A 78 17.03 -27.86 -12.36
N VAL A 79 18.24 -27.48 -11.93
CA VAL A 79 18.43 -26.81 -10.63
C VAL A 79 17.64 -25.51 -10.54
N LEU A 80 17.66 -24.68 -11.60
CA LEU A 80 16.90 -23.43 -11.64
C LEU A 80 15.39 -23.67 -11.59
N ILE A 81 14.88 -24.67 -12.30
CA ILE A 81 13.45 -25.03 -12.26
C ILE A 81 13.03 -25.46 -10.85
N LEU A 82 13.85 -26.29 -10.18
CA LEU A 82 13.56 -26.71 -8.80
C LEU A 82 13.49 -25.50 -7.85
N VAL A 83 14.45 -24.58 -7.94
CA VAL A 83 14.46 -23.35 -7.15
C VAL A 83 13.21 -22.51 -7.47
N ALA A 84 12.86 -22.34 -8.74
CA ALA A 84 11.69 -21.57 -9.16
C ALA A 84 10.38 -22.16 -8.61
N VAL A 85 10.22 -23.49 -8.64
CA VAL A 85 9.06 -24.18 -8.06
C VAL A 85 8.98 -23.94 -6.55
N ILE A 86 10.09 -24.05 -5.82
CA ILE A 86 10.12 -23.81 -4.37
C ILE A 86 9.72 -22.36 -4.07
N LEU A 87 10.31 -21.39 -4.77
CA LEU A 87 10.00 -19.97 -4.59
C LEU A 87 8.53 -19.67 -4.90
N ALA A 88 7.99 -20.23 -5.98
CA ALA A 88 6.57 -20.08 -6.34
C ALA A 88 5.64 -20.63 -5.25
N LEU A 89 5.94 -21.83 -4.73
CA LEU A 89 5.16 -22.44 -3.65
C LEU A 89 5.20 -21.60 -2.37
N VAL A 90 6.37 -21.09 -1.99
CA VAL A 90 6.52 -20.19 -0.82
C VAL A 90 5.78 -18.88 -1.04
N GLY A 91 5.91 -18.28 -2.22
CA GLY A 91 5.22 -17.05 -2.58
C GLY A 91 3.70 -17.19 -2.49
N VAL A 92 3.13 -18.23 -3.10
CA VAL A 92 1.69 -18.54 -3.03
C VAL A 92 1.25 -18.75 -1.58
N LYS A 93 2.03 -19.46 -0.77
CA LYS A 93 1.71 -19.65 0.66
C LYS A 93 1.69 -18.33 1.43
N LYS A 94 2.66 -17.44 1.18
CA LYS A 94 2.73 -16.12 1.84
C LYS A 94 1.59 -15.21 1.43
N LEU A 95 1.23 -15.18 0.14
CA LEU A 95 0.07 -14.41 -0.34
C LEU A 95 -1.24 -14.92 0.26
N LYS A 96 -1.43 -16.24 0.31
CA LYS A 96 -2.62 -16.84 0.95
C LYS A 96 -2.71 -16.56 2.45
N ALA A 97 -1.57 -16.50 3.15
CA ALA A 97 -1.54 -16.15 4.57
C ALA A 97 -1.83 -14.67 4.85
N GLY A 98 -1.37 -13.76 3.97
CA GLY A 98 -1.63 -12.33 4.06
C GLY A 98 -3.03 -11.91 3.63
N ALA A 99 -3.72 -12.76 2.86
CA ALA A 99 -5.10 -12.55 2.40
C ALA A 99 -6.18 -13.06 3.37
N LYS A 100 -5.87 -13.26 4.66
CA LYS A 100 -6.93 -13.53 5.66
C LYS A 100 -7.93 -12.36 5.62
N PRO A 101 -9.25 -12.62 5.48
CA PRO A 101 -10.26 -11.57 5.42
C PRO A 101 -10.09 -10.63 6.62
N VAL A 102 -10.15 -9.33 6.35
CA VAL A 102 -10.28 -8.29 7.36
C VAL A 102 -11.34 -8.77 8.37
N PRO A 103 -11.10 -8.71 9.69
CA PRO A 103 -12.05 -9.22 10.67
C PRO A 103 -13.44 -8.66 10.38
N GLU A 104 -14.45 -9.53 10.21
CA GLU A 104 -15.84 -9.13 9.94
C GLU A 104 -16.38 -8.11 10.95
N ARG A 105 -15.76 -8.03 12.14
CA ARG A 105 -16.06 -7.03 13.16
C ARG A 105 -15.83 -5.57 12.72
N SER A 106 -15.04 -5.33 11.67
CA SER A 106 -14.82 -3.97 11.13
C SER A 106 -15.95 -3.51 10.19
N VAL A 107 -16.72 -4.44 9.60
CA VAL A 107 -17.90 -4.09 8.79
C VAL A 107 -19.17 -3.98 9.65
N GLU A 108 -19.28 -4.76 10.74
CA GLU A 108 -20.39 -4.64 11.70
C GLU A 108 -20.34 -3.32 12.49
N ALA A 109 -19.15 -2.81 12.84
CA ALA A 109 -18.98 -1.53 13.52
C ALA A 109 -19.40 -0.29 12.70
N LEU A 110 -19.63 -0.44 11.39
CA LEU A 110 -20.14 0.62 10.51
C LEU A 110 -21.64 0.50 10.22
N THR A 111 -22.29 -0.60 10.62
CA THR A 111 -23.74 -0.85 10.40
C THR A 111 -24.53 -0.99 11.72
N GLY A 112 -23.86 -1.22 12.85
CA GLY A 112 -24.47 -1.24 14.18
C GLY A 112 -24.61 0.15 14.79
N ASP A 113 -25.83 0.68 14.70
CA ASP A 113 -26.47 1.67 15.55
C ASP A 113 -25.59 2.42 16.58
N HIS A 114 -25.36 3.70 16.30
CA HIS A 114 -25.18 4.73 17.34
C HIS A 114 -26.46 5.55 17.54
N VAL A 115 -27.64 4.96 17.29
CA VAL A 115 -28.93 5.58 17.61
C VAL A 115 -29.60 4.78 18.73
N ALA A 116 -29.91 5.50 19.81
CA ALA A 116 -30.71 5.11 20.97
C ALA A 116 -30.00 4.24 22.04
N ASP A 117 -29.52 4.90 23.09
CA ASP A 117 -30.22 4.87 24.39
C ASP A 117 -29.55 5.88 25.34
N GLN A 118 -30.04 7.12 25.36
CA GLN A 118 -29.88 7.95 26.56
C GLN A 118 -31.18 7.79 27.36
N PRO A 119 -31.13 7.13 28.54
CA PRO A 119 -32.31 6.98 29.37
C PRO A 119 -32.68 8.35 29.98
N HIS A 120 -33.89 8.80 29.66
CA HIS A 120 -34.54 9.92 30.33
C HIS A 120 -34.69 9.58 31.82
N HIS A 121 -33.98 10.31 32.68
CA HIS A 121 -34.16 10.23 34.13
C HIS A 121 -35.51 10.88 34.49
N ASP A 122 -36.48 10.02 34.83
CA ASP A 122 -37.83 10.37 35.28
C ASP A 122 -37.76 11.20 36.58
N SER A 123 -38.44 12.35 36.60
CA SER A 123 -38.53 13.29 37.73
C SER A 123 -39.71 12.99 38.67
N LYS A 124 -40.27 11.78 38.64
CA LYS A 124 -41.32 11.35 39.57
C LYS A 124 -40.78 10.74 40.85
N HIS A 125 -40.13 11.53 41.68
CA HIS A 125 -39.98 11.16 43.10
C HIS A 125 -40.19 12.29 44.12
N ASP A 126 -40.18 13.56 43.70
CA ASP A 126 -40.22 14.68 44.66
C ASP A 126 -41.64 15.15 45.03
N ARG A 127 -42.68 14.67 44.35
CA ARG A 127 -44.06 15.15 44.61
C ARG A 127 -44.74 14.49 45.81
N LYS A 128 -44.10 13.50 46.46
CA LYS A 128 -44.66 12.81 47.63
C LYS A 128 -44.23 13.38 48.98
N GLU A 129 -43.27 14.31 49.03
CA GLU A 129 -42.84 14.95 50.29
C GLU A 129 -43.58 16.26 50.62
N ALA A 130 -44.39 16.80 49.70
CA ALA A 130 -45.13 18.04 49.94
C ALA A 130 -46.52 17.84 50.61
N ALA A 131 -46.83 16.63 51.09
CA ALA A 131 -48.15 16.30 51.63
C ALA A 131 -48.13 15.58 52.99
N ALA A 132 -47.03 15.70 53.75
CA ALA A 132 -46.93 15.22 55.13
C ALA A 132 -46.81 16.40 56.11
#